data_AF-A0A8S9I6M5-F1
#
_entry.id   AF-A0A8S9I6M5-F1
#
_cell.length_a   1.000
_cell.length_b   1.000
_cell.length_c   1.000
_cell.angle_alpha   90.00
_cell.angle_beta   90.00
_cell.angle_gamma   90.00
#
_symmetry.space_group_name_H-M   'P 1'
#
loop_
_entity.id
_entity.type
_entity.pdbx_description
1 polymer ?
#
loop_
_entity_poly.entity_id
_entity_poly.type
_entity_poly.pdbx_seq_one_letter_code
_entity_poly.pdbx_strand_id
1 'polypeptide(L)'
;MSKALPFVVRSDHPQNADAPKQYSKREKKPFPVPIVDLRRAARERVKNNKDKPKRPLPPPKNGMVVKSLVPLAYKVYNARIRLINNLHRLMKVVRVNACGWCNEIHVGPYGHPFKSCKGPSASQRKGHHEWTNSVLEDVIVPLEAYHLYDRLGKRIRHDERFTIPRVPAVVELCIQGGVEIP
;
A
#
# COMPACT_ATOMS: atom_id res chain seq x y z
N MET A 1 -37.28 45.68 -22.32
CA MET A 1 -36.44 45.66 -21.09
C MET A 1 -37.22 44.98 -19.98
N SER A 2 -36.88 43.72 -19.68
CA SER A 2 -37.54 42.89 -18.67
C SER A 2 -37.10 43.35 -17.27
N LYS A 3 -38.01 43.90 -16.47
CA LYS A 3 -37.71 44.30 -15.08
C LYS A 3 -37.50 43.03 -14.25
N ALA A 4 -36.30 42.85 -13.71
CA ALA A 4 -36.01 41.80 -12.74
C ALA A 4 -36.83 42.06 -11.46
N LEU A 5 -37.61 41.06 -11.03
CA LEU A 5 -38.34 41.11 -9.76
C LEU A 5 -37.33 41.09 -8.59
N PRO A 6 -37.59 41.84 -7.50
CA PRO A 6 -36.70 41.87 -6.34
C PRO A 6 -36.61 40.46 -5.70
N PHE A 7 -35.38 40.02 -5.47
CA PHE A 7 -35.07 38.75 -4.81
C PHE A 7 -35.46 38.85 -3.33
N VAL A 8 -36.57 38.22 -2.95
CA VAL A 8 -36.98 38.12 -1.55
C VAL A 8 -36.10 37.07 -0.87
N VAL A 9 -35.15 37.53 -0.05
CA VAL A 9 -34.38 36.66 0.84
C VAL A 9 -35.34 36.15 1.92
N ARG A 10 -35.77 34.89 1.82
CA ARG A 10 -36.57 34.23 2.86
C ARG A 10 -35.63 33.68 3.93
N SER A 11 -35.89 33.99 5.20
CA SER A 11 -35.22 33.31 6.30
C SER A 11 -35.84 31.93 6.45
N ASP A 12 -35.07 30.87 6.20
CA ASP A 12 -35.51 29.48 6.38
C ASP A 12 -35.78 29.10 7.86
N HIS A 13 -35.54 30.04 8.78
CA HIS A 13 -35.74 29.88 10.21
C HIS A 13 -36.92 30.76 10.64
N PRO A 14 -38.12 30.18 10.84
CA PRO A 14 -39.28 30.97 11.29
C PRO A 14 -38.99 31.60 12.65
N GLN A 15 -39.55 32.78 12.89
CA GLN A 15 -39.31 33.61 14.08
C GLN A 15 -39.64 32.91 15.42
N ASN A 16 -40.27 31.73 15.39
CA ASN A 16 -40.65 30.92 16.55
C ASN A 16 -40.30 29.43 16.34
N ALA A 17 -39.11 29.11 15.84
CA ALA A 17 -38.66 27.72 15.78
C ALA A 17 -38.29 27.22 17.19
N ASP A 18 -38.83 26.08 17.60
CA ASP A 18 -38.47 25.45 18.88
C ASP A 18 -36.96 25.21 18.96
N ALA A 19 -36.37 25.54 20.10
CA ALA A 19 -34.97 25.26 20.36
C ALA A 19 -34.72 23.73 20.29
N PRO A 20 -33.58 23.29 19.73
CA PRO A 20 -33.29 21.87 19.60
C PRO A 20 -33.28 21.20 20.98
N LYS A 21 -33.90 20.01 21.06
CA LYS A 21 -34.02 19.25 22.30
C LYS A 21 -32.63 19.02 22.92
N GLN A 22 -32.49 19.34 24.20
CA GLN A 22 -31.28 19.01 24.96
C GLN A 22 -31.29 17.51 25.29
N TYR A 23 -30.27 16.79 24.83
CA TYR A 23 -30.10 15.36 25.09
C TYR A 23 -29.13 15.17 26.27
N SER A 24 -29.39 14.17 27.11
CA SER A 24 -28.47 13.82 28.20
C SER A 24 -27.15 13.25 27.65
N LYS A 25 -26.08 13.27 28.45
CA LYS A 25 -24.76 12.72 28.04
C LYS A 25 -24.80 11.22 27.68
N ARG A 26 -25.82 10.48 28.13
CA ARG A 26 -26.00 9.04 27.87
C ARG A 26 -26.83 8.77 26.61
N GLU A 27 -27.59 9.76 26.14
CA GLU A 27 -28.42 9.64 24.96
C GLU A 27 -27.64 10.08 23.72
N LYS A 28 -27.69 9.26 22.67
CA LYS A 28 -27.15 9.67 21.37
C LYS A 28 -28.11 10.67 20.74
N LYS A 29 -27.56 11.79 20.28
CA LYS A 29 -28.31 12.70 19.41
C LYS A 29 -28.79 11.92 18.18
N PRO A 30 -30.06 12.02 17.80
CA PRO A 30 -30.54 11.41 16.57
C PRO A 30 -29.78 12.02 15.38
N PHE A 31 -29.62 11.24 14.32
CA PHE A 31 -28.97 11.72 13.10
C PHE A 31 -29.78 12.89 12.51
N PRO A 32 -29.12 13.94 11.98
CA PRO A 32 -29.82 15.04 11.29
C PRO A 32 -30.71 14.56 10.13
N VAL A 33 -30.33 13.45 9.50
CA VAL A 33 -31.15 12.71 8.52
C VAL A 33 -31.34 11.30 9.04
N PRO A 34 -32.59 10.76 9.09
CA PRO A 34 -32.83 9.41 9.55
C PRO A 34 -31.98 8.36 8.81
N ILE A 35 -31.46 7.37 9.52
CA ILE A 35 -30.61 6.30 8.94
C ILE A 35 -31.31 5.60 7.76
N VAL A 36 -32.63 5.43 7.82
CA VAL A 36 -33.40 4.76 6.77
C VAL A 36 -33.35 5.57 5.46
N ASP A 37 -33.44 6.89 5.55
CA ASP A 37 -33.37 7.78 4.38
C ASP A 37 -31.96 7.85 3.81
N LEU A 38 -30.94 7.86 4.68
CA LEU A 38 -29.54 7.73 4.25
C LEU A 38 -29.30 6.44 3.46
N ARG A 39 -29.86 5.31 3.93
CA ARG A 39 -29.79 4.01 3.23
C ARG A 39 -30.58 4.03 1.92
N ARG A 40 -31.77 4.63 1.89
CA ARG A 40 -32.60 4.78 0.68
C ARG A 40 -31.86 5.59 -0.38
N ALA A 41 -31.34 6.76 0.00
CA ALA A 41 -30.54 7.62 -0.89
C ALA A 41 -29.28 6.91 -1.39
N ALA A 42 -28.61 6.10 -0.57
CA ALA A 42 -27.47 5.30 -1.01
C ALA A 42 -27.85 4.27 -2.08
N ARG A 43 -28.98 3.56 -1.89
CA ARG A 43 -29.50 2.59 -2.88
C ARG A 43 -29.91 3.28 -4.18
N GLU A 44 -30.57 4.43 -4.11
CA GLU A 44 -30.91 5.23 -5.29
C GLU A 44 -29.67 5.69 -6.06
N ARG A 45 -28.61 6.14 -5.36
CA ARG A 45 -27.33 6.47 -6.00
C ARG A 45 -26.71 5.28 -6.72
N VAL A 46 -26.72 4.09 -6.10
CA VAL A 46 -26.21 2.86 -6.74
C VAL A 46 -27.05 2.50 -7.96
N LYS A 47 -28.39 2.55 -7.86
CA LYS A 47 -29.30 2.27 -8.97
C LYS A 47 -29.07 3.23 -10.15
N ASN A 48 -28.98 4.53 -9.86
CA ASN A 48 -28.76 5.59 -10.85
C ASN A 48 -27.37 5.56 -11.49
N ASN A 49 -26.40 4.85 -10.89
CA ASN A 49 -25.04 4.72 -11.38
C ASN A 49 -24.72 3.33 -11.94
N LYS A 50 -25.67 2.38 -11.94
CA LYS A 50 -25.41 0.98 -12.33
C LYS A 50 -24.84 0.86 -13.75
N ASP A 51 -25.39 1.65 -14.69
CA ASP A 51 -25.00 1.62 -16.11
C ASP A 51 -24.08 2.77 -16.50
N LYS A 52 -23.70 3.63 -15.53
CA LYS A 52 -22.79 4.74 -15.79
C LYS A 52 -21.34 4.28 -15.66
N PRO A 53 -20.42 4.75 -16.52
CA PRO A 53 -19.01 4.49 -16.33
C PRO A 53 -18.57 5.07 -14.98
N LYS A 54 -17.79 4.28 -14.23
CA LYS A 54 -17.21 4.77 -12.97
C LYS A 54 -16.31 5.95 -13.28
N ARG A 55 -16.54 7.08 -12.62
CA ARG A 55 -15.66 8.24 -12.74
C ARG A 55 -14.28 7.88 -12.19
N PRO A 56 -13.19 8.20 -12.89
CA PRO A 56 -11.85 8.07 -12.32
C PRO A 56 -11.75 8.97 -11.09
N LEU A 57 -10.93 8.57 -10.14
CA LEU A 57 -10.65 9.40 -8.99
C LEU A 57 -9.87 10.63 -9.47
N PRO A 58 -10.25 11.86 -9.08
CA PRO A 58 -9.46 13.02 -9.41
C PRO A 58 -8.09 12.92 -8.71
N PRO A 59 -7.02 13.46 -9.32
CA PRO A 59 -5.72 13.52 -8.67
C PRO A 59 -5.82 14.31 -7.35
N PRO A 60 -4.98 13.99 -6.36
CA PRO A 60 -4.82 14.83 -5.18
C PRO A 60 -4.45 16.27 -5.58
N LYS A 61 -5.01 17.27 -4.89
CA LYS A 61 -4.77 18.69 -5.19
C LYS A 61 -3.30 19.10 -5.08
N ASN A 62 -2.55 18.42 -4.22
CA ASN A 62 -1.11 18.61 -4.00
C ASN A 62 -0.22 17.86 -5.00
N GLY A 63 -0.81 17.18 -5.99
CA GLY A 63 -0.10 16.31 -6.93
C GLY A 63 0.13 14.89 -6.39
N MET A 64 0.56 13.98 -7.26
CA MET A 64 0.80 12.57 -6.89
C MET A 64 2.14 12.32 -6.21
N VAL A 65 3.12 13.21 -6.42
CA VAL A 65 4.48 13.07 -5.89
C VAL A 65 4.73 14.19 -4.90
N VAL A 66 5.19 13.82 -3.71
CA VAL A 66 5.63 14.79 -2.70
C VAL A 66 7.04 15.25 -3.07
N LYS A 67 7.18 16.49 -3.56
CA LYS A 67 8.44 17.05 -4.09
C LYS A 67 9.63 16.90 -3.12
N SER A 68 9.41 17.02 -1.82
CA SER A 68 10.46 16.88 -0.81
C SER A 68 11.00 15.45 -0.66
N LEU A 69 10.24 14.44 -1.09
CA LEU A 69 10.64 13.04 -1.02
C LEU A 69 11.44 12.58 -2.24
N VAL A 70 11.40 13.33 -3.35
CA VAL A 70 12.12 12.96 -4.58
C VAL A 70 13.61 12.76 -4.33
N PRO A 71 14.35 13.69 -3.68
CA PRO A 71 15.78 13.48 -3.41
C PRO A 71 16.03 12.28 -2.49
N LEU A 72 15.12 12.02 -1.54
CA LEU A 72 15.22 10.87 -0.65
C LEU A 72 15.01 9.56 -1.42
N ALA A 73 14.05 9.51 -2.32
CA ALA A 73 13.76 8.34 -3.14
C ALA A 73 14.96 7.97 -4.01
N TYR A 74 15.62 8.95 -4.66
CA TYR A 74 16.87 8.71 -5.40
C TYR A 74 18.01 8.23 -4.49
N LYS A 75 18.16 8.80 -3.29
CA LYS A 75 19.17 8.35 -2.32
C LYS A 75 18.94 6.90 -1.89
N VAL A 76 17.70 6.51 -1.59
CA VAL A 76 17.33 5.14 -1.20
C VAL A 76 17.58 4.17 -2.35
N TYR A 77 17.17 4.52 -3.57
CA TYR A 77 17.40 3.70 -4.75
C TYR A 77 18.90 3.47 -5.01
N ASN A 78 19.70 4.53 -4.98
CA ASN A 78 21.16 4.45 -5.15
C ASN A 78 21.83 3.67 -4.00
N ALA A 79 21.38 3.85 -2.76
CA ALA A 79 21.88 3.10 -1.62
C ALA A 79 21.58 1.59 -1.76
N ARG A 80 20.39 1.23 -2.26
CA ARG A 80 20.03 -0.16 -2.56
C ARG A 80 20.95 -0.77 -3.62
N ILE A 81 21.21 -0.05 -4.71
CA ILE A 81 22.14 -0.51 -5.76
C ILE A 81 23.53 -0.74 -5.18
N ARG A 82 24.05 0.22 -4.41
CA ARG A 82 25.35 0.10 -3.74
C ARG A 82 25.40 -1.08 -2.79
N LEU A 83 24.37 -1.28 -1.98
CA LEU A 83 24.25 -2.41 -1.05
C LEU A 83 24.34 -3.74 -1.79
N ILE A 84 23.53 -3.93 -2.83
CA ILE A 84 23.51 -5.17 -3.63
C ILE A 84 24.87 -5.42 -4.28
N ASN A 85 25.45 -4.42 -4.93
CA ASN A 85 26.73 -4.55 -5.60
C ASN A 85 27.87 -4.89 -4.62
N ASN A 86 27.89 -4.23 -3.46
CA ASN A 86 28.89 -4.47 -2.43
C ASN A 86 28.71 -5.83 -1.76
N LEU A 87 27.47 -6.24 -1.48
CA LEU A 87 27.17 -7.56 -0.92
C LEU A 87 27.60 -8.66 -1.89
N HIS A 88 27.28 -8.53 -3.18
CA HIS A 88 27.72 -9.48 -4.21
C HIS A 88 29.26 -9.59 -4.27
N ARG A 89 29.99 -8.49 -4.10
CA ARG A 89 31.46 -8.51 -3.99
C ARG A 89 31.94 -9.17 -2.69
N LEU A 90 31.29 -8.86 -1.57
CA LEU A 90 31.64 -9.39 -0.26
C LEU A 90 31.45 -10.91 -0.20
N MET A 91 30.38 -11.44 -0.77
CA MET A 91 30.09 -12.88 -0.83
C MET A 91 31.10 -13.68 -1.67
N LYS A 92 31.94 -13.03 -2.49
CA LYS A 92 33.05 -13.69 -3.20
C LYS A 92 34.26 -13.95 -2.31
N VAL A 93 34.42 -13.17 -1.23
CA VAL A 93 35.57 -13.26 -0.32
C VAL A 93 35.18 -13.82 1.05
N VAL A 94 33.96 -13.55 1.51
CA VAL A 94 33.40 -14.09 2.74
C VAL A 94 32.51 -15.26 2.39
N ARG A 95 32.79 -16.43 2.99
CA ARG A 95 31.95 -17.61 2.82
C ARG A 95 30.64 -17.43 3.61
N VAL A 96 29.54 -17.52 2.89
CA VAL A 96 28.19 -17.43 3.43
C VAL A 96 27.46 -18.71 3.02
N ASN A 97 26.82 -19.35 3.98
CA ASN A 97 26.02 -20.55 3.75
C ASN A 97 24.57 -20.23 4.08
N ALA A 98 23.64 -20.65 3.22
CA ALA A 98 22.21 -20.54 3.48
C ALA A 98 21.67 -21.93 3.80
N CYS A 99 20.61 -22.01 4.61
CA CYS A 99 19.91 -23.27 4.80
C CYS A 99 18.93 -23.49 3.64
N GLY A 100 18.96 -24.65 2.99
CA GLY A 100 18.04 -24.99 1.90
C GLY A 100 16.55 -25.09 2.31
N TRP A 101 16.26 -25.09 3.62
CA TRP A 101 14.90 -25.31 4.14
C TRP A 101 14.31 -24.10 4.87
N CYS A 102 15.14 -23.17 5.35
CA CYS A 102 14.67 -22.01 6.10
C CYS A 102 15.55 -20.80 5.82
N ASN A 103 15.10 -19.61 6.21
CA ASN A 103 15.79 -18.35 5.89
C ASN A 103 16.98 -18.07 6.81
N GLU A 104 17.59 -19.10 7.40
CA GLU A 104 18.76 -18.95 8.26
C GLU A 104 20.03 -18.94 7.43
N ILE A 105 20.96 -18.05 7.80
CA ILE A 105 22.21 -17.81 7.11
C ILE A 105 23.35 -17.92 8.12
N HIS A 106 24.43 -18.55 7.71
CA HIS A 106 25.65 -18.66 8.48
C HIS A 106 26.83 -18.03 7.74
N VAL A 107 27.50 -17.08 8.39
CA VAL A 107 28.72 -16.45 7.88
C VAL A 107 29.92 -17.20 8.46
N GLY A 108 30.65 -17.93 7.62
CA GLY A 108 31.75 -18.79 8.05
C GLY A 108 32.06 -19.89 7.05
N PRO A 109 33.19 -20.60 7.23
CA PRO A 109 33.61 -21.65 6.29
C PRO A 109 32.63 -22.83 6.26
N TYR A 110 32.00 -23.14 7.39
CA TYR A 110 31.06 -24.24 7.56
C TYR A 110 29.87 -23.77 8.38
N GLY A 111 28.66 -24.23 8.04
CA GLY A 111 27.48 -23.94 8.83
C GLY A 111 27.53 -24.54 10.23
N HIS A 112 26.79 -23.95 11.17
CA HIS A 112 26.81 -24.39 12.56
C HIS A 112 26.05 -25.73 12.78
N PRO A 113 26.38 -26.49 13.84
CA PRO A 113 25.74 -27.77 14.13
C PRO A 113 24.43 -27.66 14.93
N PHE A 114 24.04 -26.47 15.38
CA PHE A 114 22.82 -26.30 16.19
C PHE A 114 21.56 -26.81 15.48
N LYS A 115 20.74 -27.56 16.21
CA LYS A 115 19.47 -28.13 15.74
C LYS A 115 18.33 -27.10 15.83
N SER A 116 18.49 -25.96 15.16
CA SER A 116 17.58 -24.82 15.23
C SER A 116 16.71 -24.64 13.98
N CYS A 117 16.80 -25.54 12.99
CA CYS A 117 16.10 -25.37 11.72
C CYS A 117 14.58 -25.37 11.92
N LYS A 118 13.92 -24.33 11.41
CA LYS A 118 12.45 -24.17 11.42
C LYS A 118 11.81 -24.38 10.04
N GLY A 119 12.57 -24.93 9.10
CA GLY A 119 12.12 -25.19 7.74
C GLY A 119 11.14 -26.37 7.64
N PRO A 120 10.60 -26.63 6.45
CA PRO A 120 9.79 -27.81 6.19
C PRO A 120 10.49 -29.09 6.64
N SER A 121 9.70 -30.05 7.14
CA SER A 121 10.17 -31.36 7.60
C SER A 121 11.30 -31.31 8.65
N ALA A 122 11.41 -30.23 9.43
CA ALA A 122 12.43 -30.09 10.47
C ALA A 122 12.37 -31.22 11.51
N SER A 123 11.19 -31.74 11.84
CA SER A 123 11.02 -32.88 12.75
C SER A 123 11.72 -34.14 12.23
N GLN A 124 11.55 -34.47 10.95
CA GLN A 124 12.21 -35.61 10.29
C GLN A 124 13.72 -35.41 10.22
N ARG A 125 14.17 -34.18 9.99
CA ARG A 125 15.59 -33.79 9.96
C ARG A 125 16.19 -33.54 11.36
N LYS A 126 15.44 -33.83 12.43
CA LYS A 126 15.85 -33.61 13.84
C LYS A 126 16.35 -32.19 14.13
N GLY A 127 15.77 -31.20 13.46
CA GLY A 127 16.12 -29.78 13.57
C GLY A 127 17.44 -29.39 12.92
N HIS A 128 18.15 -30.28 12.23
CA HIS A 128 19.40 -29.94 11.55
C HIS A 128 19.17 -29.01 10.37
N HIS A 129 20.16 -28.18 10.07
CA HIS A 129 20.21 -27.41 8.84
C HIS A 129 20.86 -28.21 7.72
N GLU A 130 20.42 -27.95 6.50
CA GLU A 130 21.11 -28.39 5.30
C GLU A 130 21.77 -27.17 4.69
N TRP A 131 23.05 -27.00 4.99
CA TRP A 131 23.82 -25.84 4.56
C TRP A 131 24.24 -25.97 3.10
N THR A 132 23.89 -24.98 2.30
CA THR A 132 24.24 -24.87 0.88
C THR A 132 24.96 -23.54 0.64
N ASN A 133 25.52 -23.38 -0.56
CA ASN A 133 26.08 -22.09 -0.98
C ASN A 133 24.95 -21.05 -1.05
N SER A 134 25.15 -19.89 -0.42
CA SER A 134 24.16 -18.82 -0.46
C SER A 134 24.18 -18.06 -1.78
N VAL A 135 23.00 -17.64 -2.24
CA VAL A 135 22.81 -16.62 -3.29
C VAL A 135 22.44 -15.27 -2.67
N LEU A 136 22.41 -14.22 -3.48
CA LEU A 136 22.12 -12.86 -3.02
C LEU A 136 20.73 -12.78 -2.38
N GLU A 137 19.77 -13.50 -2.95
CA GLU A 137 18.36 -13.56 -2.55
C GLU A 137 18.17 -14.22 -1.18
N ASP A 138 19.13 -15.04 -0.72
CA ASP A 138 19.08 -15.63 0.61
C ASP A 138 19.34 -14.56 1.68
N VAL A 139 20.24 -13.62 1.39
CA VAL A 139 20.62 -12.52 2.30
C VAL A 139 19.64 -11.36 2.21
N ILE A 140 19.31 -10.94 0.98
CA ILE A 140 18.33 -9.90 0.72
C ILE A 140 17.09 -10.58 0.16
N VAL A 141 16.21 -10.99 1.08
CA VAL A 141 14.96 -11.67 0.72
C VAL A 141 14.17 -10.80 -0.28
N PRO A 142 13.86 -11.32 -1.48
CA PRO A 142 13.15 -10.56 -2.50
C PRO A 142 11.70 -10.32 -2.05
N LEU A 143 11.42 -9.09 -1.66
CA LEU A 143 10.05 -8.63 -1.45
C LEU A 143 9.56 -7.95 -2.73
N GLU A 144 8.67 -8.62 -3.46
CA GLU A 144 8.12 -8.11 -4.72
C GLU A 144 6.80 -7.34 -4.52
N ALA A 145 6.59 -6.33 -5.36
CA ALA A 145 5.34 -5.59 -5.50
C ALA A 145 4.96 -5.49 -6.98
N TYR A 146 3.66 -5.42 -7.26
CA TYR A 146 3.21 -5.13 -8.62
C TYR A 146 3.57 -3.70 -9.01
N HIS A 147 4.10 -3.54 -10.22
CA HIS A 147 4.44 -2.23 -10.72
C HIS A 147 3.17 -1.49 -11.19
N LEU A 148 2.95 -0.30 -10.66
CA LEU A 148 1.80 0.55 -10.97
C LEU A 148 2.20 1.67 -11.93
N TYR A 149 2.00 1.46 -13.23
CA TYR A 149 2.28 2.46 -14.28
C TYR A 149 1.44 3.74 -14.09
N ASP A 150 0.13 3.58 -13.89
CA ASP A 150 -0.79 4.69 -13.60
C ASP A 150 -1.29 4.58 -12.16
N ARG A 151 -0.89 5.53 -11.32
CA ARG A 151 -1.25 5.58 -9.88
C ARG A 151 -2.72 5.91 -9.65
N LEU A 152 -3.38 6.52 -10.62
CA LEU A 152 -4.83 6.79 -10.61
C LEU A 152 -5.61 5.79 -11.45
N GLY A 153 -4.89 4.82 -12.02
CA GLY A 153 -5.43 3.78 -12.87
C GLY A 153 -6.34 2.82 -12.10
N LYS A 154 -6.84 1.83 -12.81
CA LYS A 154 -7.66 0.78 -12.20
C LYS A 154 -6.79 -0.05 -11.25
N ARG A 155 -7.37 -0.41 -10.10
CA ARG A 155 -6.76 -1.37 -9.18
C ARG A 155 -6.51 -2.69 -9.93
N ILE A 156 -5.30 -3.21 -9.78
CA ILE A 156 -4.92 -4.54 -10.28
C ILE A 156 -5.82 -5.58 -9.64
N ARG A 157 -6.53 -6.33 -10.48
CA ARG A 157 -7.40 -7.43 -10.06
C ARG A 157 -6.62 -8.73 -9.94
N HIS A 158 -7.22 -9.72 -9.29
CA HIS A 158 -6.58 -11.02 -9.09
C HIS A 158 -6.28 -11.76 -10.40
N ASP A 159 -7.15 -11.62 -11.40
CA ASP A 159 -6.99 -12.17 -12.75
C ASP A 159 -5.79 -11.57 -13.51
N GLU A 160 -5.37 -10.35 -13.15
CA GLU A 160 -4.25 -9.64 -13.77
C GLU A 160 -2.90 -9.97 -13.08
N ARG A 161 -2.88 -10.81 -12.04
CA ARG A 161 -1.68 -11.08 -11.22
C ARG A 161 -0.48 -11.68 -11.97
N PHE A 162 -0.71 -12.21 -13.17
CA PHE A 162 0.31 -12.81 -14.03
C PHE A 162 0.64 -11.94 -15.25
N THR A 163 -0.19 -10.95 -15.56
CA THR A 163 0.05 -10.03 -16.69
C THR A 163 0.78 -8.77 -16.23
N ILE A 164 0.63 -8.38 -14.96
CA ILE A 164 1.30 -7.21 -14.40
C ILE A 164 2.72 -7.58 -13.93
N PRO A 165 3.75 -6.85 -14.38
CA PRO A 165 5.12 -7.09 -13.93
C PRO A 165 5.27 -6.80 -12.44
N ARG A 166 6.21 -7.53 -11.83
CA ARG A 166 6.61 -7.33 -10.44
C ARG A 166 8.01 -6.77 -10.37
N VAL A 167 8.22 -5.87 -9.44
CA VAL A 167 9.51 -5.25 -9.13
C VAL A 167 9.74 -5.33 -7.62
N PRO A 168 10.98 -5.19 -7.12
CA PRO A 168 11.21 -5.14 -5.69
C PRO A 168 10.41 -4.01 -5.03
N ALA A 169 9.77 -4.26 -3.91
CA ALA A 169 8.87 -3.31 -3.23
C ALA A 169 9.56 -1.97 -2.91
N VAL A 170 10.84 -2.00 -2.52
CA VAL A 170 11.64 -0.79 -2.28
C VAL A 170 11.83 0.01 -3.56
N VAL A 171 11.99 -0.66 -4.71
CA VAL A 171 12.11 -0.01 -6.03
C VAL A 171 10.78 0.64 -6.41
N GLU A 172 9.66 -0.07 -6.25
CA GLU A 172 8.32 0.50 -6.47
C GLU A 172 8.06 1.72 -5.57
N LEU A 173 8.43 1.67 -4.30
CA LEU A 173 8.33 2.81 -3.39
C LEU A 173 9.17 4.00 -3.86
N CYS A 174 10.36 3.77 -4.39
CA CYS A 174 11.21 4.82 -4.95
C CYS A 174 10.58 5.43 -6.21
N ILE A 175 10.02 4.61 -7.11
CA ILE A 175 9.26 5.08 -8.28
C ILE A 175 8.09 5.96 -7.83
N GLN A 176 7.33 5.49 -6.84
CA GLN A 176 6.23 6.26 -6.26
C GLN A 176 6.72 7.57 -5.61
N GLY A 177 7.92 7.57 -5.04
CA GLY A 177 8.61 8.75 -4.53
C GLY A 177 9.11 9.73 -5.61
N GLY A 178 9.03 9.37 -6.89
CA GLY A 178 9.43 10.20 -8.03
C GLY A 178 10.77 9.83 -8.67
N VAL A 179 11.29 8.62 -8.41
CA VAL A 179 12.43 8.09 -9.17
C VAL A 179 11.96 7.65 -10.54
N GLU A 180 12.58 8.20 -11.58
CA GLU A 180 12.45 7.73 -12.95
C GLU A 180 13.50 6.64 -13.19
N ILE A 181 13.04 5.45 -13.58
CA ILE A 181 13.91 4.33 -13.95
C ILE A 181 13.95 4.28 -15.48
N PRO A 182 15.13 4.09 -16.11
CA PRO A 182 15.26 3.93 -17.57
C PRO A 182 14.45 2.75 -18.12
#